data_AF-A0A3A6NLW4-F1
#
_entry.id   AF-A0A3A6NLW4-F1
#
_cell.length_a   1.000
_cell.length_b   1.000
_cell.length_c   1.000
_cell.angle_alpha   90.00
_cell.angle_beta   90.00
_cell.angle_gamma   90.00
#
_symmetry.space_group_name_H-M   'P 1'
#
loop_
_entity.id
_entity.type
_entity.pdbx_description
1 polymer ?
#
loop_
_entity_poly.entity_id
_entity_poly.type
_entity_poly.pdbx_seq_one_letter_code
_entity_poly.pdbx_strand_id
1 'polypeptide(L)'
;MSSPSRPQYLVLVLLAALIMLLSTAAVAQAGSLIKAACPCGFHTEVMAIFGGFVNFKTYCGFPVYCPDCATLAVANLYAEEVSCAGCPGSAAVPYDHPSLIGRPGDKVVASWNTAARLGRALKLTDGEYLCPVCKKFTLRFTHVGFWD
;
A
#
# COMPACT_ATOMS: atom_id res chain seq x y z
N MET A 1 -14.71 -17.74 48.28
CA MET A 1 -14.73 -16.78 47.15
C MET A 1 -13.87 -15.58 47.54
N SER A 2 -12.60 -15.62 47.20
CA SER A 2 -11.61 -14.60 47.54
C SER A 2 -11.70 -13.43 46.57
N SER A 3 -12.15 -12.28 47.07
CA SER A 3 -12.19 -11.02 46.31
C SER A 3 -10.76 -10.53 46.07
N PRO A 4 -10.35 -10.27 44.82
CA PRO A 4 -9.01 -9.76 44.54
C PRO A 4 -8.80 -8.38 45.17
N SER A 5 -7.60 -8.17 45.73
CA SER A 5 -7.24 -6.96 46.45
C SER A 5 -7.06 -5.77 45.51
N ARG A 6 -7.49 -4.58 45.94
CA ARG A 6 -7.42 -3.28 45.23
C ARG A 6 -6.12 -2.98 44.44
N PRO A 7 -4.90 -3.35 44.86
CA PRO A 7 -3.69 -3.05 44.07
C PRO A 7 -3.61 -3.80 42.73
N GLN A 8 -4.28 -4.94 42.57
CA GLN A 8 -4.21 -5.73 41.33
C GLN A 8 -4.96 -5.04 40.16
N TYR A 9 -6.05 -4.34 40.45
CA TYR A 9 -6.81 -3.59 39.43
C TYR A 9 -6.03 -2.38 38.92
N LEU A 10 -5.30 -1.68 39.80
CA LEU A 10 -4.53 -0.50 39.41
C LEU A 10 -3.40 -0.87 38.45
N VAL A 11 -2.73 -2.00 38.70
CA VAL A 11 -1.65 -2.52 37.83
C VAL A 11 -2.20 -2.94 36.46
N LEU A 12 -3.37 -3.59 36.42
CA LEU A 12 -4.02 -3.97 35.15
C LEU A 12 -4.45 -2.75 34.32
N VAL A 13 -5.01 -1.72 34.97
CA VAL A 13 -5.45 -0.48 34.31
C VAL A 13 -4.24 0.30 33.76
N LEU A 14 -3.14 0.35 34.52
CA LEU A 14 -1.89 1.00 34.07
C LEU A 14 -1.23 0.25 32.90
N LEU A 15 -1.23 -1.09 32.92
CA LEU A 15 -0.74 -1.90 31.80
C LEU A 15 -1.59 -1.71 30.54
N ALA A 16 -2.92 -1.69 30.67
CA ALA A 16 -3.81 -1.42 29.54
C ALA A 16 -3.62 0.00 28.97
N ALA A 17 -3.43 1.00 29.83
CA ALA A 17 -3.12 2.37 29.40
C ALA A 17 -1.76 2.48 28.70
N LEU A 18 -0.74 1.76 29.17
CA LEU A 18 0.58 1.71 28.54
C LEU A 18 0.55 1.03 27.17
N ILE A 19 -0.25 -0.04 27.02
CA ILE A 19 -0.48 -0.73 25.75
C ILE A 19 -1.22 0.18 24.76
N MET A 20 -2.20 0.97 25.23
CA MET A 20 -2.90 1.95 24.40
C MET A 20 -1.99 3.11 23.97
N LEU A 21 -1.04 3.52 24.81
CA LEU A 21 -0.05 4.58 24.51
C LEU A 21 1.07 4.13 23.56
N LEU A 22 1.29 2.82 23.40
CA LEU A 22 2.20 2.23 22.42
C LEU A 22 1.59 2.11 21.02
N SER A 23 0.44 2.74 20.78
CA SER A 23 -0.08 2.96 19.44
C SER A 23 0.83 3.93 18.71
N THR A 24 1.92 3.43 18.13
CA THR A 24 2.74 4.20 17.18
C THR A 24 1.79 4.71 16.12
N ALA A 25 1.52 6.02 16.14
CA ALA A 25 0.88 6.69 15.03
C ALA A 25 1.77 6.41 13.82
N ALA A 26 1.35 5.47 12.98
CA ALA A 26 2.00 5.25 11.69
C ALA A 26 2.00 6.60 11.01
N VAL A 27 3.19 7.16 10.81
CA VAL A 27 3.38 8.45 10.15
C VAL A 27 2.56 8.37 8.88
N ALA A 28 1.54 9.22 8.77
CA ALA A 28 0.73 9.30 7.56
C ALA A 28 1.67 9.76 6.45
N GLN A 29 2.14 8.81 5.65
CA GLN A 29 3.02 9.09 4.53
C GLN A 29 2.16 9.69 3.42
N ALA A 30 2.12 11.03 3.38
CA ALA A 30 1.66 11.74 2.19
C ALA A 30 2.64 11.47 1.03
N GLY A 31 2.13 11.55 -0.20
CA GLY A 31 2.83 11.35 -1.48
C GLY A 31 4.17 10.59 -1.48
N SER A 32 4.18 9.36 -2.00
CA SER A 32 5.42 8.57 -2.16
C SER A 32 5.84 8.48 -3.63
N LEU A 33 7.14 8.56 -3.88
CA LEU A 33 7.75 8.30 -5.18
C LEU A 33 8.35 6.90 -5.18
N ILE A 34 8.00 6.10 -6.19
CA ILE A 34 8.51 4.74 -6.35
C ILE A 34 9.03 4.49 -7.77
N LYS A 35 9.84 3.46 -7.93
CA LYS A 35 10.16 2.84 -9.23
C LYS A 35 9.81 1.37 -9.21
N ALA A 36 9.55 0.79 -10.37
CA ALA A 36 9.43 -0.65 -10.55
C ALA A 36 10.48 -1.16 -11.53
N ALA A 37 11.07 -2.32 -11.24
CA ALA A 37 12.05 -2.96 -12.11
C ALA A 37 11.88 -4.49 -12.09
N CYS A 38 12.18 -5.14 -13.22
CA CYS A 38 12.15 -6.59 -13.38
C CYS A 38 13.40 -7.07 -14.13
N PRO A 39 13.98 -8.23 -13.78
CA PRO A 39 15.11 -8.82 -14.50
C PRO A 39 14.88 -9.07 -16.00
N CYS A 40 13.63 -9.07 -16.49
CA CYS A 40 13.34 -9.18 -17.92
C CYS A 40 13.62 -7.89 -18.73
N GLY A 41 14.09 -6.82 -18.08
CA GLY A 41 14.36 -5.53 -18.70
C GLY A 41 13.24 -4.50 -18.54
N PHE A 42 12.08 -4.90 -18.03
CA PHE A 42 11.00 -3.96 -17.69
C PHE A 42 11.43 -3.03 -16.56
N HIS A 43 11.23 -1.72 -16.77
CA HIS A 43 11.45 -0.68 -15.78
C HIS A 43 10.42 0.44 -15.98
N THR A 44 10.15 1.18 -14.92
CA THR A 44 9.35 2.41 -14.98
C THR A 44 10.23 3.62 -14.70
N GLU A 45 9.79 4.76 -15.21
CA GLU A 45 10.20 6.03 -14.62
C GLU A 45 9.70 6.16 -13.17
N VAL A 46 10.10 7.24 -12.50
CA VAL A 46 9.59 7.56 -11.16
C VAL A 46 8.07 7.76 -11.23
N MET A 47 7.34 7.03 -10.39
CA MET A 47 5.89 7.13 -10.26
C MET A 47 5.53 7.78 -8.92
N ALA A 48 4.74 8.85 -9.01
CA ALA A 48 4.06 9.45 -7.87
C ALA A 48 2.83 8.60 -7.52
N ILE A 49 2.83 8.04 -6.32
CA ILE A 49 1.71 7.28 -5.76
C ILE A 49 1.20 7.97 -4.49
N PHE A 50 0.03 7.55 -4.06
CA PHE A 50 -0.77 8.18 -3.04
C PHE A 50 -1.28 9.55 -3.48
N GLY A 51 -1.59 10.43 -2.53
CA GLY A 51 -2.08 11.78 -2.77
C GLY A 51 -1.22 12.75 -1.98
N GLY A 52 -1.13 13.96 -2.51
CA GLY A 52 -0.42 15.07 -1.89
C GLY A 52 -1.29 15.82 -0.88
N PHE A 53 -0.73 16.79 -0.17
CA PHE A 53 -1.39 17.64 0.82
C PHE A 53 -2.69 18.29 0.30
N VAL A 54 -2.79 18.58 -1.00
CA VAL A 54 -3.97 19.21 -1.60
C VAL A 54 -5.09 18.21 -1.93
N ASN A 55 -4.76 16.97 -2.28
CA ASN A 55 -5.73 16.00 -2.84
C ASN A 55 -5.80 14.66 -2.10
N PHE A 56 -5.10 14.48 -0.97
CA PHE A 56 -5.03 13.23 -0.23
C PHE A 56 -6.39 12.66 0.19
N LYS A 57 -7.42 13.52 0.27
CA LYS A 57 -8.79 13.10 0.55
C LYS A 57 -9.52 12.59 -0.68
N THR A 58 -9.23 13.09 -1.88
CA THR A 58 -10.01 12.83 -3.11
C THR A 58 -9.27 11.99 -4.13
N TYR A 59 -7.97 11.80 -3.96
CA TYR A 59 -7.12 11.05 -4.86
C TYR A 59 -6.25 10.06 -4.10
N CYS A 60 -6.21 8.83 -4.60
CA CYS A 60 -5.31 7.79 -4.13
C CYS A 60 -4.65 7.09 -5.31
N GLY A 61 -3.56 7.66 -5.83
CA GLY A 61 -2.78 7.03 -6.89
C GLY A 61 -2.16 5.73 -6.36
N PHE A 62 -2.34 4.62 -7.06
CA PHE A 62 -1.68 3.37 -6.69
C PHE A 62 -1.28 2.57 -7.92
N PRO A 63 -0.17 1.80 -7.87
CA PRO A 63 0.19 0.93 -8.97
C PRO A 63 -0.88 -0.15 -9.18
N VAL A 64 -1.32 -0.27 -10.42
CA VAL A 64 -2.26 -1.30 -10.87
C VAL A 64 -1.68 -2.06 -12.06
N TYR A 65 -2.05 -3.32 -12.15
CA TYR A 65 -1.83 -4.16 -13.33
C TYR A 65 -3.09 -4.13 -14.18
N CYS A 66 -2.94 -3.79 -15.47
CA CYS A 66 -3.99 -3.96 -16.45
C CYS A 66 -3.75 -5.27 -17.22
N PRO A 67 -4.64 -6.27 -17.14
CA PRO A 67 -4.48 -7.52 -17.87
C PRO A 67 -4.60 -7.34 -19.39
N ASP A 68 -5.48 -6.45 -19.86
CA ASP A 68 -5.71 -6.23 -21.29
C ASP A 68 -4.54 -5.52 -21.96
N CYS A 69 -4.02 -4.46 -21.33
CA CYS A 69 -2.86 -3.74 -21.84
C CYS A 69 -1.54 -4.46 -21.55
N ALA A 70 -1.55 -5.44 -20.63
CA ALA A 70 -0.33 -6.02 -20.07
C ALA A 70 0.65 -4.94 -19.59
N THR A 71 0.15 -3.93 -18.87
CA THR A 71 0.93 -2.79 -18.38
C THR A 71 0.80 -2.60 -16.88
N LEU A 72 1.80 -1.94 -16.30
CA LEU A 72 1.73 -1.32 -14.98
C LEU A 72 1.41 0.16 -15.17
N ALA A 73 0.40 0.66 -14.47
CA ALA A 73 0.01 2.06 -14.47
C ALA A 73 -0.27 2.54 -13.05
N VAL A 74 -0.43 3.86 -12.86
CA VAL A 74 -0.97 4.43 -11.62
C VAL A 74 -2.44 4.78 -11.87
N ALA A 75 -3.34 4.29 -11.02
CA ALA A 75 -4.76 4.58 -11.08
C ALA A 75 -5.27 5.14 -9.74
N ASN A 76 -6.34 5.94 -9.79
CA ASN A 76 -6.98 6.47 -8.59
C ASN A 76 -7.88 5.41 -7.96
N LEU A 77 -7.45 4.82 -6.84
CA LEU A 77 -8.25 3.82 -6.13
C LEU A 77 -9.48 4.39 -5.41
N TYR A 78 -9.61 5.72 -5.30
CA TYR A 78 -10.84 6.35 -4.80
C TYR A 78 -11.89 6.58 -5.88
N ALA A 79 -11.59 6.30 -7.16
CA ALA A 79 -12.58 6.34 -8.22
C ALA A 79 -13.59 5.18 -8.07
N GLU A 80 -14.81 5.37 -8.59
CA GLU A 80 -15.84 4.33 -8.62
C GLU A 80 -15.39 3.12 -9.44
N GLU A 81 -14.71 3.38 -10.55
CA GLU A 81 -14.09 2.37 -11.40
C GLU A 81 -12.58 2.60 -11.49
N VAL A 82 -11.81 1.55 -11.17
CA VAL A 82 -10.35 1.57 -11.29
C VAL A 82 -9.98 1.08 -12.69
N SER A 83 -9.70 2.02 -13.58
CA SER A 83 -9.35 1.74 -14.98
C SER A 83 -7.92 2.18 -15.31
N CYS A 84 -7.38 1.57 -16.37
CA CYS A 84 -6.12 1.98 -16.95
C CYS A 84 -6.37 3.15 -17.91
N ALA A 85 -5.57 4.22 -17.85
CA ALA A 85 -5.79 5.39 -18.72
C ALA A 85 -5.72 5.08 -20.23
N GLY A 86 -5.09 3.96 -20.61
CA GLY A 86 -4.91 3.54 -22.00
C GLY A 86 -5.96 2.55 -22.51
N CYS A 87 -6.97 2.17 -21.72
CA CYS A 87 -7.95 1.17 -22.10
C CYS A 87 -9.30 1.37 -21.40
N PRO A 88 -10.42 1.30 -22.13
CA PRO A 88 -11.75 1.15 -21.53
C PRO A 88 -12.03 -0.30 -21.08
N GLY A 89 -10.97 -1.13 -21.00
CA GLY A 89 -11.05 -2.56 -20.76
C GLY A 89 -11.33 -2.93 -19.30
N SER A 90 -11.06 -4.19 -18.98
CA SER A 90 -11.29 -4.82 -17.69
C SER A 90 -10.66 -4.06 -16.51
N ALA A 91 -11.28 -4.25 -15.33
CA ALA A 91 -10.89 -3.60 -14.10
C ALA A 91 -9.40 -3.84 -13.78
N ALA A 92 -8.65 -2.75 -13.59
CA ALA A 92 -7.24 -2.85 -13.25
C ALA A 92 -7.08 -3.39 -11.82
N VAL A 93 -6.11 -4.28 -11.63
CA VAL A 93 -5.89 -4.99 -10.37
C VAL A 93 -4.79 -4.28 -9.57
N PRO A 94 -5.05 -3.76 -8.36
CA PRO A 94 -4.03 -3.12 -7.53
C PRO A 94 -2.90 -4.07 -7.16
N TYR A 95 -1.65 -3.58 -7.12
CA TYR A 95 -0.47 -4.41 -6.84
C TYR A 95 -0.36 -4.91 -5.39
N ASP A 96 -1.28 -4.52 -4.51
CA ASP A 96 -1.43 -5.12 -3.18
C ASP A 96 -2.52 -6.20 -3.12
N HIS A 97 -3.13 -6.53 -4.26
CA HIS A 97 -4.00 -7.69 -4.39
C HIS A 97 -3.19 -8.99 -4.32
N PRO A 98 -3.63 -10.01 -3.56
CA PRO A 98 -2.86 -11.25 -3.36
C PRO A 98 -2.46 -11.98 -4.64
N SER A 99 -3.27 -11.92 -5.70
CA SER A 99 -2.96 -12.57 -6.99
C SER A 99 -1.73 -11.99 -7.72
N LEU A 100 -1.29 -10.79 -7.34
CA LEU A 100 -0.13 -10.12 -7.94
C LEU A 100 1.13 -10.24 -7.08
N ILE A 101 1.04 -10.88 -5.91
CA ILE A 101 2.15 -11.05 -4.95
C ILE A 101 2.68 -12.48 -5.07
N GLY A 102 3.95 -12.63 -5.46
CA GLY A 102 4.61 -13.93 -5.51
C GLY A 102 5.31 -14.26 -4.20
N ARG A 103 6.19 -13.35 -3.76
CA ARG A 103 6.85 -13.44 -2.45
C ARG A 103 6.67 -12.12 -1.71
N PRO A 104 6.10 -12.09 -0.50
CA PRO A 104 6.01 -10.87 0.29
C PRO A 104 7.41 -10.35 0.64
N GLY A 105 7.56 -9.04 0.73
CA GLY A 105 8.76 -8.40 1.22
C GLY A 105 8.68 -8.10 2.72
N ASP A 106 9.84 -7.98 3.34
CA ASP A 106 9.96 -7.65 4.77
C ASP A 106 9.91 -6.14 5.00
N LYS A 107 10.33 -5.34 4.01
CA LYS A 107 10.39 -3.88 4.13
C LYS A 107 9.22 -3.23 3.41
N VAL A 108 8.58 -2.29 4.10
CA VAL A 108 7.57 -1.42 3.49
C VAL A 108 8.26 -0.46 2.53
N VAL A 109 7.85 -0.47 1.27
CA VAL A 109 8.27 0.49 0.24
C VAL A 109 7.38 1.73 0.28
N ALA A 110 6.08 1.53 0.45
CA ALA A 110 5.12 2.61 0.60
C ALA A 110 3.89 2.05 1.33
N SER A 111 3.30 2.85 2.22
CA SER A 111 2.05 2.49 2.88
C SER A 111 1.15 3.69 3.09
N TRP A 112 -0.16 3.50 2.95
CA TRP A 112 -1.13 4.52 3.26
C TRP A 112 -2.36 3.91 3.95
N ASN A 113 -2.70 4.46 5.11
CA ASN A 113 -3.97 4.14 5.77
C ASN A 113 -5.17 4.73 5.02
N THR A 114 -5.75 3.91 4.16
CA THR A 114 -6.96 4.20 3.40
C THR A 114 -8.20 3.49 3.96
N ALA A 115 -8.14 2.98 5.20
CA ALA A 115 -9.18 2.11 5.75
C ALA A 115 -10.57 2.77 5.75
N ALA A 116 -10.64 4.08 5.99
CA ALA A 116 -11.88 4.83 6.00
C ALA A 116 -12.59 4.90 4.62
N ARG A 117 -11.86 4.74 3.51
CA ARG A 117 -12.42 4.79 2.15
C ARG A 117 -12.44 3.44 1.43
N LEU A 118 -11.41 2.62 1.64
CA LEU A 118 -11.20 1.35 0.93
C LEU A 118 -11.43 0.11 1.81
N GLY A 119 -11.74 0.28 3.10
CA GLY A 119 -11.89 -0.83 4.05
C GLY A 119 -10.57 -1.55 4.39
N ARG A 120 -9.44 -1.04 3.90
CA ARG A 120 -8.10 -1.61 4.11
C ARG A 120 -7.02 -0.52 3.99
N ALA A 121 -5.84 -0.78 4.55
CA ALA A 121 -4.65 0.01 4.27
C ALA A 121 -3.98 -0.50 2.98
N LEU A 122 -3.41 0.41 2.19
CA LEU A 122 -2.56 0.06 1.04
C LEU A 122 -1.13 -0.15 1.51
N LYS A 123 -0.48 -1.19 0.99
CA LYS A 123 0.91 -1.51 1.32
C LYS A 123 1.64 -2.11 0.12
N LEU A 124 2.78 -1.50 -0.22
CA LEU A 124 3.79 -2.07 -1.09
C LEU A 124 5.03 -2.42 -0.27
N THR A 125 5.70 -3.50 -0.66
CA THR A 125 6.91 -4.00 -0.01
C THR A 125 8.03 -4.17 -1.04
N ASP A 126 9.22 -4.51 -0.55
CA ASP A 126 10.38 -4.88 -1.38
C ASP A 126 10.32 -6.34 -1.90
N GLY A 127 9.13 -6.96 -1.80
CA GLY A 127 8.83 -8.30 -2.28
C GLY A 127 8.81 -8.43 -3.80
N GLU A 128 8.32 -9.57 -4.27
CA GLU A 128 8.24 -9.93 -5.67
C GLU A 128 6.79 -9.95 -6.14
N TYR A 129 6.56 -9.27 -7.25
CA TYR A 129 5.24 -9.02 -7.83
C TYR A 129 5.17 -9.51 -9.27
N LEU A 130 3.96 -9.69 -9.79
CA LEU A 130 3.74 -10.07 -11.18
C LEU A 130 4.27 -8.99 -12.12
N CYS A 131 5.25 -9.34 -12.95
CA CYS A 131 5.73 -8.47 -14.00
C CYS A 131 4.71 -8.43 -15.16
N PRO A 132 4.31 -7.24 -15.63
CA PRO A 132 3.35 -7.12 -16.71
C PRO A 132 3.89 -7.64 -18.06
N VAL A 133 5.20 -7.63 -18.25
CA VAL A 133 5.85 -8.06 -19.51
C VAL A 133 6.13 -9.56 -19.53
N CYS A 134 6.95 -10.07 -18.60
CA CYS A 134 7.38 -11.48 -18.65
C CYS A 134 6.44 -12.45 -17.90
N LYS A 135 5.40 -11.93 -17.23
CA LYS A 135 4.41 -12.69 -16.45
C LYS A 135 4.98 -13.56 -15.32
N LYS A 136 6.22 -13.28 -14.89
CA LYS A 136 6.86 -13.91 -13.74
C LYS A 136 6.74 -13.01 -12.52
N PHE A 137 6.73 -13.61 -11.33
CA PHE A 137 6.77 -12.89 -10.06
C PHE A 137 8.20 -12.46 -9.73
N THR A 138 8.71 -11.49 -10.48
CA THR A 138 10.08 -10.97 -10.35
C THR A 138 10.15 -9.45 -10.42
N LEU A 139 9.00 -8.77 -10.54
CA LEU A 139 8.91 -7.32 -10.46
C LEU A 139 9.14 -6.89 -9.00
N ARG A 140 9.93 -5.84 -8.79
CA ARG A 140 10.14 -5.26 -7.46
C ARG A 140 9.88 -3.77 -7.50
N PHE A 141 9.35 -3.25 -6.40
CA PHE A 141 9.19 -1.82 -6.17
C PHE A 141 10.33 -1.30 -5.30
N THR A 142 10.71 -0.03 -5.49
CA THR A 142 11.70 0.64 -4.65
C THR A 142 11.23 2.06 -4.38
N HIS A 143 11.33 2.47 -3.12
CA HIS A 143 11.07 3.84 -2.71
C HIS A 143 12.22 4.74 -3.14
N VAL A 144 11.90 5.88 -3.76
CA VAL A 144 12.93 6.82 -4.25
C VAL A 144 12.75 8.24 -3.73
N GLY A 145 11.67 8.52 -2.99
CA GLY A 145 11.47 9.82 -2.37
C GLY A 145 10.01 10.07 -2.01
N PHE A 146 9.71 11.31 -1.66
CA PHE A 146 8.37 11.80 -1.41
C PHE A 146 8.03 12.86 -2.47
N TRP A 147 6.74 13.09 -2.68
CA TRP A 147 6.27 14.19 -3.52
C TRP A 147 5.16 14.94 -2.83
N ASP A 148 5.10 16.23 -3.14
CA ASP A 148 4.24 17.26 -2.53
C ASP A 148 4.72 17.75 -1.15
#